data_AF-A0A662P8Z2-F1
#
_entry.id   AF-A0A662P8Z2-F1
#
_cell.length_a   1.000
_cell.length_b   1.000
_cell.length_c   1.000
_cell.angle_alpha   90.00
_cell.angle_beta   90.00
_cell.angle_gamma   90.00
#
_symmetry.space_group_name_H-M   'P 1'
#
loop_
_entity.id
_entity.type
_entity.pdbx_description
1 polymer ?
#
loop_
_entity_poly.entity_id
_entity_poly.type
_entity_poly.pdbx_seq_one_letter_code
_entity_poly.pdbx_strand_id
1 'polypeptide(L)'
;MAEKEKKLMVVYGIDDKPPLIESIFLGFQHYLTMFGATIIIPIVIAGALGMPTHEQGMLISTMFFVSGICTLLQTTWGNRLPIVQGGTFSFLPPMFAIVFSAALSGAGWEMKMQYLQGAIIIGS
;
A
#
# COMPACT_ATOMS: atom_id res chain seq x y z
N MET A 1 15.04 39.13 -9.21
CA MET A 1 15.99 38.30 -8.42
C MET A 1 15.32 37.12 -7.69
N ALA A 2 13.98 37.04 -7.61
CA ALA A 2 13.26 35.94 -6.95
C ALA A 2 13.19 34.60 -7.74
N GLU A 3 13.56 34.60 -9.02
CA GLU A 3 13.45 33.40 -9.88
C GLU A 3 14.65 32.44 -9.74
N LYS A 4 15.79 32.95 -9.25
CA LYS A 4 17.05 32.19 -9.17
C LYS A 4 17.17 31.33 -7.90
N GLU A 5 16.42 31.66 -6.84
CA GLU A 5 16.44 30.91 -5.57
C GLU A 5 15.58 29.65 -5.57
N LYS A 6 14.58 29.55 -6.46
CA LYS A 6 13.67 28.38 -6.50
C LYS A 6 14.32 27.11 -7.09
N LYS A 7 15.50 27.23 -7.70
CA LYS A 7 16.23 26.14 -8.35
C LYS A 7 17.13 25.32 -7.40
N LEU A 8 17.22 25.71 -6.12
CA LEU A 8 18.20 25.18 -5.16
C LEU A 8 17.70 24.02 -4.27
N MET A 9 16.44 23.57 -4.38
CA MET A 9 15.89 22.58 -3.44
C MET A 9 15.56 21.19 -4.01
N VAL A 10 15.66 20.99 -5.32
CA VAL A 10 15.32 19.71 -5.98
C VAL A 10 16.44 19.34 -6.93
N VAL A 11 17.20 18.28 -6.60
CA VAL A 11 18.37 17.83 -7.38
C VAL A 11 17.96 17.14 -8.69
N TYR A 12 16.80 16.47 -8.70
CA TYR A 12 16.25 15.78 -9.87
C TYR A 12 14.78 16.15 -10.08
N GLY A 13 14.43 16.57 -11.30
CA GLY A 13 13.07 16.74 -11.76
C GLY A 13 12.36 15.40 -12.00
N ILE A 14 11.07 15.47 -12.33
CA ILE A 14 10.22 14.27 -12.53
C ILE A 14 10.68 13.43 -13.72
N ASP A 15 11.11 14.08 -14.81
CA ASP A 15 11.54 13.43 -16.04
C ASP A 15 13.05 13.13 -16.09
N ASP A 16 13.79 13.55 -15.05
CA ASP A 16 15.23 13.34 -14.98
C ASP A 16 15.55 11.87 -14.69
N LYS A 17 16.64 11.38 -15.28
CA LYS A 17 17.12 10.01 -15.11
C LYS A 17 18.48 10.03 -14.42
N PRO A 18 18.53 9.88 -13.09
CA PRO A 18 19.79 9.80 -12.35
C PRO A 18 20.63 8.60 -12.82
N PRO A 19 21.93 8.57 -12.48
CA PRO A 19 22.76 7.37 -12.67
C PRO A 19 22.07 6.11 -12.13
N LEU A 20 22.22 4.98 -12.82
CA LEU A 20 21.50 3.74 -12.47
C LEU A 20 21.73 3.29 -11.03
N ILE A 21 22.98 3.39 -10.55
CA ILE A 21 23.34 3.00 -9.18
C ILE A 21 22.62 3.90 -8.16
N GLU A 22 22.67 5.21 -8.37
CA GLU A 22 21.99 6.18 -7.51
C GLU A 22 20.47 5.98 -7.51
N SER A 23 19.88 5.73 -8.69
CA SER A 23 18.46 5.42 -8.83
C SER A 23 18.04 4.18 -8.03
N ILE A 24 18.86 3.12 -8.03
CA ILE A 24 18.59 1.90 -7.25
C ILE A 24 18.62 2.22 -5.74
N PHE A 25 19.65 2.94 -5.27
CA PHE A 25 19.75 3.30 -3.85
C PHE A 25 18.63 4.24 -3.40
N LEU A 26 18.31 5.27 -4.18
CA LEU A 26 17.22 6.19 -3.89
C LEU A 26 15.86 5.47 -3.89
N GLY A 27 15.62 4.58 -4.87
CA GLY A 27 14.42 3.76 -4.93
C GLY A 27 14.31 2.81 -3.74
N PHE A 28 15.41 2.18 -3.34
CA PHE A 28 15.44 1.32 -2.17
C PHE A 28 15.20 2.09 -0.86
N GLN A 29 15.80 3.27 -0.69
CA GLN A 29 15.54 4.15 0.45
C GLN A 29 14.06 4.57 0.51
N HIS A 30 13.49 4.94 -0.63
CA HIS A 30 12.09 5.33 -0.71
C HIS A 30 11.16 4.16 -0.35
N TYR A 31 11.48 2.96 -0.84
CA TYR A 31 10.78 1.73 -0.45
C TYR A 31 10.85 1.46 1.06
N LEU A 32 12.05 1.52 1.67
CA LEU A 32 12.20 1.32 3.11
C LEU A 32 11.40 2.33 3.94
N THR A 33 11.30 3.57 3.46
CA THR A 33 10.51 4.63 4.11
C THR A 33 9.01 4.29 4.09
N MET A 34 8.51 3.79 2.95
CA MET A 34 7.10 3.40 2.78
C MET A 34 6.75 2.07 3.45
N PHE A 35 7.73 1.16 3.55
CA PHE A 35 7.56 -0.20 4.05
C PHE A 35 6.92 -0.25 5.44
N GLY A 36 7.43 0.57 6.37
CA GLY A 36 6.96 0.58 7.76
C GLY A 36 5.48 0.91 7.88
N ALA A 37 4.99 1.90 7.12
CA ALA A 37 3.58 2.26 7.12
C ALA A 37 2.73 1.19 6.40
N THR A 38 3.24 0.62 5.32
CA THR A 38 2.49 -0.31 4.45
C THR A 38 2.28 -1.67 5.12
N ILE A 39 3.26 -2.19 5.87
CA ILE A 39 3.17 -3.51 6.53
C ILE A 39 2.20 -3.52 7.72
N ILE A 40 1.95 -2.36 8.35
CA ILE A 40 1.07 -2.28 9.52
C ILE A 40 -0.38 -2.61 9.14
N ILE A 41 -0.84 -2.16 7.97
CA ILE A 41 -2.21 -2.37 7.50
C ILE A 41 -2.60 -3.85 7.42
N PRO A 42 -1.87 -4.73 6.70
CA PRO A 42 -2.23 -6.15 6.61
C PRO A 42 -2.05 -6.87 7.94
N ILE A 43 -1.07 -6.50 8.77
CA ILE A 43 -0.89 -7.07 10.12
C ILE A 43 -2.12 -6.79 10.99
N VAL A 44 -2.55 -5.53 11.02
CA VAL A 44 -3.65 -5.08 11.87
C VAL A 44 -4.98 -5.71 11.41
N ILE A 45 -5.23 -5.77 10.10
CA ILE A 45 -6.42 -6.42 9.55
C ILE A 45 -6.40 -7.93 9.79
N ALA A 46 -5.25 -8.59 9.59
CA ALA A 46 -5.09 -10.02 9.87
C ALA A 46 -5.38 -10.37 11.35
N GLY A 47 -4.96 -9.51 12.27
CA GLY A 47 -5.29 -9.62 13.69
C GLY A 47 -6.78 -9.48 13.96
N ALA A 48 -7.45 -8.49 13.36
CA ALA A 48 -8.89 -8.29 13.51
C ALA A 48 -9.73 -9.44 12.91
N LEU A 49 -9.26 -10.04 11.83
CA LEU A 49 -9.88 -11.21 11.22
C LEU A 49 -9.74 -12.46 12.10
N GLY A 50 -8.66 -12.55 12.89
CA GLY A 50 -8.31 -13.75 13.65
C GLY A 50 -7.66 -14.83 12.77
N MET A 51 -6.92 -14.41 11.74
CA MET A 51 -6.29 -15.31 10.79
C MET A 51 -5.13 -16.11 11.41
N PRO A 52 -4.95 -17.38 11.04
CA PRO A 52 -3.78 -18.17 11.44
C PRO A 52 -2.50 -17.65 10.78
N THR A 53 -1.35 -17.79 11.45
CA THR A 53 -0.06 -17.17 11.07
C THR A 53 0.35 -17.45 9.62
N HIS A 54 0.10 -18.66 9.12
CA HIS A 54 0.37 -19.02 7.71
C HIS A 54 -0.35 -18.09 6.73
N GLU A 55 -1.64 -17.88 6.94
CA GLU A 55 -2.49 -17.04 6.09
C GLU A 55 -2.15 -15.55 6.25
N GLN A 56 -1.73 -15.13 7.45
CA GLN A 56 -1.25 -13.76 7.67
C GLN A 56 -0.02 -13.47 6.81
N GLY A 57 0.93 -14.41 6.76
CA GLY A 57 2.12 -14.31 5.90
C GLY A 57 1.77 -14.25 4.41
N MET A 58 0.77 -15.02 3.98
CA MET A 58 0.26 -14.95 2.60
C MET A 58 -0.38 -13.60 2.30
N LEU A 59 -1.24 -13.07 3.18
CA LEU A 59 -1.88 -11.77 3.00
C LEU A 59 -0.85 -10.63 2.88
N ILE A 60 0.17 -10.63 3.76
CA ILE A 60 1.24 -9.63 3.72
C ILE A 60 2.00 -9.72 2.38
N SER A 61 2.40 -10.94 1.99
CA SER A 61 3.11 -11.19 0.73
C SER A 61 2.30 -10.72 -0.49
N THR A 62 1.01 -11.08 -0.55
CA THR A 62 0.12 -10.68 -1.64
C THR A 62 -0.07 -9.17 -1.67
N MET A 63 -0.20 -8.50 -0.53
CA MET A 63 -0.37 -7.05 -0.48
C MET A 63 0.85 -6.33 -1.06
N PHE A 64 2.07 -6.74 -0.73
CA PHE A 64 3.29 -6.17 -1.32
C PHE A 64 3.44 -6.51 -2.80
N PHE A 65 3.10 -7.73 -3.20
CA PHE A 65 3.15 -8.15 -4.60
C PHE A 65 2.21 -7.32 -5.48
N VAL A 66 0.95 -7.17 -5.06
CA VAL A 66 -0.06 -6.38 -5.79
C VAL A 66 0.29 -4.88 -5.74
N SER A 67 0.77 -4.35 -4.62
CA SER A 67 1.28 -2.98 -4.51
C SER A 67 2.41 -2.69 -5.51
N GLY A 68 3.36 -3.62 -5.68
CA GLY A 68 4.42 -3.52 -6.67
C GLY A 68 3.88 -3.49 -8.11
N ILE A 69 2.93 -4.38 -8.43
CA ILE A 69 2.26 -4.38 -9.73
C ILE A 69 1.55 -3.04 -9.97
N CYS A 70 0.75 -2.56 -9.01
CA CYS A 70 0.06 -1.28 -9.11
C CYS A 70 1.01 -0.10 -9.28
N THR A 71 2.17 -0.13 -8.62
CA THR A 71 3.22 0.89 -8.77
C THR A 71 3.80 0.88 -10.18
N LEU A 72 4.11 -0.30 -10.73
CA LEU A 72 4.59 -0.44 -12.11
C LEU A 72 3.54 0.01 -13.13
N LEU A 73 2.27 -0.38 -12.94
CA LEU A 73 1.17 0.05 -13.81
C LEU A 73 0.98 1.57 -13.77
N GLN A 74 0.99 2.19 -12.59
CA GLN A 74 0.84 3.63 -12.40
C GLN A 74 1.99 4.43 -13.04
N THR A 75 3.22 3.95 -12.90
CA THR A 75 4.43 4.63 -13.40
C THR A 75 4.64 4.46 -14.90
N THR A 76 4.07 3.42 -15.53
CA THR A 76 4.22 3.14 -16.97
C THR A 76 3.01 3.58 -17.81
N TRP A 77 1.81 3.10 -17.47
CA TRP A 77 0.57 3.35 -18.22
C TRP A 77 -0.38 4.33 -17.54
N GLY A 78 -0.30 4.47 -16.22
CA GLY A 78 -1.11 5.42 -15.47
C GLY A 78 -0.64 6.86 -15.70
N ASN A 79 -0.58 7.64 -14.63
CA ASN A 79 -0.27 9.07 -14.73
C ASN A 79 1.22 9.33 -14.98
N ARG A 80 2.05 8.27 -15.05
CA ARG A 80 3.51 8.31 -15.27
C ARG A 80 4.29 9.13 -14.25
N LEU A 81 3.70 9.34 -13.09
CA LEU A 81 4.34 9.99 -11.96
C LEU A 81 5.03 8.94 -11.09
N PRO A 82 6.19 9.27 -10.48
CA PRO A 82 6.94 8.39 -9.59
C PRO A 82 6.22 8.26 -8.23
N ILE A 83 5.09 7.54 -8.23
CA ILE A 83 4.24 7.33 -7.06
C ILE A 83 4.28 5.84 -6.69
N VAL A 84 4.71 5.55 -5.46
CA VAL A 84 4.61 4.20 -4.88
C VAL A 84 3.19 3.98 -4.36
N GLN A 85 2.55 2.94 -4.88
CA GLN A 85 1.20 2.54 -4.48
C GLN A 85 1.24 1.65 -3.25
N GLY A 86 0.32 1.83 -2.31
CA GLY A 86 0.24 1.05 -1.08
C GLY A 86 -1.16 1.11 -0.46
N GLY A 87 -1.35 0.41 0.65
CA GLY A 87 -2.59 0.51 1.42
C GLY A 87 -2.73 1.88 2.09
N THR A 88 -3.96 2.33 2.31
CA THR A 88 -4.25 3.57 3.04
C THR A 88 -4.95 3.29 4.37
N PHE A 89 -4.52 4.00 5.41
CA PHE A 89 -5.13 3.97 6.74
C PHE A 89 -6.57 4.49 6.74
N SER A 90 -6.97 5.29 5.74
CA SER A 90 -8.32 5.83 5.63
C SER A 90 -9.40 4.75 5.49
N PHE A 91 -9.06 3.56 4.97
CA PHE A 91 -9.99 2.45 4.88
C PHE A 91 -10.03 1.56 6.13
N LEU A 92 -9.12 1.73 7.11
CA LEU A 92 -9.15 0.89 8.32
C LEU A 92 -10.48 0.99 9.10
N PRO A 93 -11.04 2.18 9.38
CA PRO A 93 -12.30 2.27 10.13
C PRO A 93 -13.47 1.51 9.49
N PRO A 94 -13.80 1.68 8.19
CA PRO A 94 -14.88 0.91 7.58
C PRO A 94 -14.54 -0.59 7.48
N MET A 95 -13.29 -0.97 7.21
CA MET A 95 -12.87 -2.37 7.20
C MET A 95 -13.11 -3.05 8.55
N PHE A 96 -12.76 -2.39 9.66
CA PHE A 96 -13.03 -2.90 11.00
C PHE A 96 -14.52 -3.01 11.31
N ALA A 97 -15.33 -2.02 10.90
CA ALA A 97 -16.77 -2.08 11.11
C ALA A 97 -17.38 -3.33 10.44
N ILE A 98 -16.95 -3.66 9.22
CA ILE A 98 -17.39 -4.86 8.49
C ILE A 98 -16.93 -6.14 9.21
N VAL A 99 -15.65 -6.20 9.58
CA VAL A 99 -15.07 -7.37 10.25
C VAL A 99 -15.75 -7.65 11.60
N PHE A 100 -16.00 -6.61 12.41
CA PHE A 100 -16.69 -6.74 13.69
C PHE A 100 -18.16 -7.11 13.52
N SER A 101 -18.85 -6.54 12.53
CA SER A 101 -20.23 -6.93 12.19
C SER A 101 -20.32 -8.42 11.83
N ALA A 102 -19.39 -8.92 11.02
CA ALA A 102 -19.32 -10.33 10.68
C ALA A 102 -18.97 -11.21 11.89
N ALA A 103 -18.10 -10.73 12.79
CA ALA A 103 -17.76 -11.44 14.02
C ALA A 103 -18.96 -11.63 14.97
N LEU A 104 -19.88 -10.65 15.04
CA LEU A 104 -21.13 -10.78 15.82
C LEU A 104 -22.02 -11.92 15.32
N SER A 105 -21.89 -12.31 14.05
CA SER A 105 -22.63 -13.42 13.45
C SER A 105 -21.96 -14.78 13.72
N GLY A 106 -20.88 -14.84 14.51
CA GLY A 106 -20.11 -16.05 14.76
C GLY A 106 -19.26 -16.51 13.58
N ALA A 107 -19.01 -15.65 12.59
CA ALA A 107 -18.25 -15.98 11.39
C ALA A 107 -16.79 -16.32 11.70
N GLY A 108 -16.26 -17.35 11.03
CA GLY A 108 -14.82 -17.64 10.97
C GLY A 108 -14.05 -16.55 10.20
N TRP A 109 -12.72 -16.59 10.24
CA TRP A 109 -11.89 -15.57 9.59
C TRP A 109 -12.06 -15.56 8.06
N GLU A 110 -12.34 -16.73 7.46
CA GLU A 110 -12.59 -16.90 6.03
C GLU A 110 -13.83 -16.12 5.61
N MET A 111 -14.91 -16.25 6.38
CA MET A 111 -16.17 -15.58 6.10
C MET A 111 -16.08 -14.08 6.38
N LYS A 112 -15.37 -13.66 7.44
CA LYS A 112 -15.07 -12.23 7.66
C LYS A 112 -14.27 -11.63 6.50
N MET A 113 -13.30 -12.37 5.96
CA MET A 113 -12.52 -11.95 4.79
C MET A 113 -13.41 -11.82 3.55
N GLN A 114 -14.32 -12.76 3.32
CA GLN A 114 -15.28 -12.68 2.21
C GLN A 114 -16.19 -11.45 2.30
N TYR A 115 -16.72 -11.15 3.49
CA TYR A 115 -17.51 -9.93 3.71
C TYR A 115 -16.69 -8.66 3.45
N LEU A 116 -15.44 -8.64 3.92
CA LEU A 116 -14.53 -7.53 3.71
C LEU A 116 -14.26 -7.30 2.22
N GLN A 117 -13.89 -8.35 1.49
CA GLN A 117 -13.62 -8.28 0.05
C GLN A 117 -14.87 -7.90 -0.75
N GLY A 118 -16.03 -8.47 -0.41
CA GLY A 118 -17.31 -8.13 -1.04
C GLY A 118 -17.67 -6.66 -0.83
N ALA A 119 -17.48 -6.14 0.38
CA ALA A 119 -17.71 -4.73 0.68
C ALA A 119 -16.75 -3.80 -0.08
N ILE A 120 -15.47 -4.18 -0.24
CA ILE A 120 -14.50 -3.42 -1.03
C ILE A 120 -14.92 -3.39 -2.51
N ILE A 121 -15.33 -4.54 -3.07
CA ILE A 121 -15.76 -4.64 -4.48
C ILE A 121 -17.00 -3.78 -4.75
N ILE A 122 -17.96 -3.74 -3.83
CA ILE A 122 -19.19 -2.95 -3.99
C ILE A 122 -18.93 -1.45 -3.74
N GLY A 123 -18.00 -1.12 -2.84
CA GLY A 123 -17.71 0.26 -2.44
C GLY A 123 -16.68 0.99 -3.31
N SER A 124 -15.95 0.28 -4.19
CA SER A 124 -14.96 0.86 -5.12
C SER A 124 -15.59 1.16 -6.47
#